data_AF-A0A094L8Z8-F1
#
_entry.id   AF-A0A094L8Z8-F1
#
_cell.length_a   1.000
_cell.length_b   1.000
_cell.length_c   1.000
_cell.angle_alpha   90.00
_cell.angle_beta   90.00
_cell.angle_gamma   90.00
#
_symmetry.space_group_name_H-M   'P 1'
#
loop_
_entity.id
_entity.type
_entity.pdbx_description
1 polymer ?
#
loop_
_entity_poly.entity_id
_entity_poly.type
_entity_poly.pdbx_seq_one_letter_code
_entity_poly.pdbx_strand_id
1 'polypeptide(L)'
;QGLRNDLKAALDKIDQQYLNEIVGGQEAGDDDSQNDLKVHEENTTIEELEALGESLGRGDDHYDMDIITKFLKFLLGVWAKELNAREDYVKRGVQGKLNSATQKQTESYLRPLFRKLRKRTLPADIKESITDIIKFMLQREYVKANDAYLQMAIGNAPWPIGVTMVGIHARTGREKIFSKHVAHVLNDETQRKYIQGLKRLMTICQKHFPTDPSKCVEYNAL
;
A
#
# COMPACT_ATOMS: atom_id res chain seq x y z
N GLN A 1 4.07 21.23 -10.41
CA GLN A 1 3.19 20.93 -9.26
C GLN A 1 1.80 20.40 -9.68
N GLY A 2 1.30 20.60 -10.92
CA GLY A 2 0.00 20.10 -11.37
C GLY A 2 -0.09 18.57 -11.55
N LEU A 3 0.73 17.96 -12.43
CA LEU A 3 0.57 16.55 -12.80
C LEU A 3 0.70 15.52 -11.65
N ARG A 4 1.54 15.79 -10.65
CA ARG A 4 1.65 14.90 -9.46
C ARG A 4 0.37 14.95 -8.62
N ASN A 5 -0.29 16.11 -8.56
CA ASN A 5 -1.60 16.26 -7.94
C ASN A 5 -2.69 15.64 -8.80
N ASP A 6 -2.65 15.81 -10.13
CA ASP A 6 -3.62 15.22 -11.06
C ASP A 6 -3.56 13.69 -11.06
N LEU A 7 -2.36 13.12 -10.87
CA LEU A 7 -2.15 11.68 -10.82
C LEU A 7 -2.49 11.07 -9.46
N LYS A 8 -2.22 11.79 -8.37
CA LYS A 8 -2.79 11.48 -7.05
C LYS A 8 -4.31 11.47 -7.15
N ALA A 9 -4.91 12.49 -7.77
CA ALA A 9 -6.35 12.56 -7.99
C ALA A 9 -6.88 11.41 -8.86
N ALA A 10 -6.12 10.95 -9.86
CA ALA A 10 -6.50 9.78 -10.66
C ALA A 10 -6.49 8.48 -9.83
N LEU A 11 -5.48 8.26 -8.98
CA LEU A 11 -5.44 7.13 -8.05
C LEU A 11 -6.57 7.21 -7.03
N ASP A 12 -6.80 8.38 -6.43
CA ASP A 12 -7.88 8.60 -5.47
C ASP A 12 -9.26 8.40 -6.13
N LYS A 13 -9.41 8.79 -7.40
CA LYS A 13 -10.64 8.56 -8.18
C LYS A 13 -10.88 7.07 -8.46
N ILE A 14 -9.83 6.32 -8.78
CA ILE A 14 -9.92 4.86 -8.93
C ILE A 14 -10.33 4.23 -7.60
N ASP A 15 -9.71 4.65 -6.49
CA ASP A 15 -10.07 4.20 -5.14
C ASP A 15 -11.55 4.48 -4.83
N GLN A 16 -12.04 5.69 -5.13
CA GLN A 16 -13.44 6.08 -4.95
C GLN A 16 -14.39 5.27 -5.83
N GLN A 17 -14.05 5.03 -7.10
CA GLN A 17 -14.86 4.21 -8.00
C GLN A 17 -15.02 2.78 -7.46
N TYR A 18 -13.92 2.17 -7.00
CA TYR A 18 -13.95 0.85 -6.37
C TYR A 18 -14.75 0.83 -5.06
N LEU A 19 -14.65 1.88 -4.24
CA LEU A 19 -15.46 2.01 -3.02
C LEU A 19 -16.96 2.09 -3.36
N ASN A 20 -17.33 2.82 -4.40
CA ASN A 20 -18.72 2.93 -4.84
C ASN A 20 -19.26 1.61 -5.39
N GLU A 21 -18.43 0.80 -6.07
CA GLU A 21 -18.82 -0.56 -6.48
C GLU A 21 -19.11 -1.48 -5.28
N ILE A 22 -18.39 -1.33 -4.17
CA ILE A 22 -18.67 -2.07 -2.91
C ILE A 22 -20.04 -1.68 -2.35
N VAL A 23 -20.36 -0.38 -2.36
CA VAL A 23 -21.66 0.14 -1.91
C VAL A 23 -22.79 -0.39 -2.80
N GLY A 24 -22.58 -0.47 -4.12
CA GLY A 24 -23.57 -0.96 -5.08
C GLY A 24 -23.76 -2.49 -5.08
N GLY A 25 -22.76 -3.27 -4.65
CA GLY A 25 -22.82 -4.73 -4.63
C GLY A 25 -23.36 -5.34 -3.32
N GLN A 26 -23.55 -4.55 -2.27
CA GLN A 26 -24.18 -4.98 -1.02
C GLN A 26 -25.70 -4.75 -1.06
N GLU A 27 -26.42 -5.56 -1.86
CA GLU A 27 -27.83 -5.80 -1.57
C GLU A 27 -27.95 -6.59 -0.25
N ALA A 28 -29.00 -6.27 0.52
CA ALA A 28 -29.24 -6.68 1.89
C ALA A 28 -29.25 -8.22 2.08
N GLY A 29 -28.09 -8.80 2.37
CA GLY A 29 -27.96 -10.13 2.95
C GLY A 29 -27.96 -10.04 4.47
N ASP A 30 -29.02 -10.54 5.08
CA ASP A 30 -29.19 -10.71 6.52
C ASP A 30 -28.25 -11.82 7.02
N ASP A 31 -27.25 -11.48 7.82
CA ASP A 31 -26.57 -12.45 8.69
C ASP A 31 -26.06 -11.73 9.95
N ASP A 32 -26.88 -11.75 10.99
CA ASP A 32 -26.69 -11.10 12.29
C ASP A 32 -25.68 -11.86 13.19
N SER A 33 -24.86 -12.77 12.64
CA SER A 33 -24.01 -13.66 13.44
C SER A 33 -22.51 -13.71 13.07
N GLN A 34 -22.07 -13.08 11.97
CA GLN A 34 -20.66 -13.10 11.54
C GLN A 34 -20.08 -11.73 11.13
N ASN A 35 -20.33 -10.70 11.96
CA ASN A 35 -19.77 -9.37 11.69
C ASN A 35 -18.30 -9.21 12.08
N ASP A 36 -17.77 -10.12 12.89
CA ASP A 36 -16.38 -10.06 13.31
C ASP A 36 -15.43 -10.54 12.22
N LEU A 37 -14.41 -9.73 11.95
CA LEU A 37 -13.34 -10.04 11.01
C LEU A 37 -12.41 -11.09 11.59
N LYS A 38 -11.85 -11.93 10.71
CA LYS A 38 -10.85 -12.91 11.12
C LYS A 38 -9.59 -12.18 11.58
N VAL A 39 -9.24 -12.38 12.84
CA VAL A 39 -7.98 -11.89 13.40
C VAL A 39 -6.96 -13.02 13.32
N HIS A 40 -5.97 -12.88 12.46
CA HIS A 40 -4.79 -13.74 12.49
C HIS A 40 -3.86 -13.21 13.59
N GLU A 41 -3.94 -13.80 14.79
CA GLU A 41 -3.00 -13.49 15.87
C GLU A 41 -1.64 -14.13 15.55
N GLU A 42 -0.78 -13.37 14.89
CA GLU A 42 0.66 -13.60 15.00
C GLU A 42 1.11 -12.80 16.24
N ASN A 43 1.62 -13.45 17.28
CA ASN A 43 2.19 -12.84 18.50
C ASN A 43 3.45 -12.04 18.16
N THR A 44 3.30 -11.01 17.36
CA THR A 44 4.37 -10.16 16.84
C THR A 44 4.10 -8.76 17.33
N THR A 45 5.03 -8.20 18.07
CA THR A 45 4.91 -6.80 18.51
C THR A 45 5.49 -5.86 17.46
N ILE A 46 5.13 -4.58 17.55
CA ILE A 46 5.71 -3.59 16.63
C ILE A 46 7.21 -3.43 16.88
N GLU A 47 7.68 -3.54 18.12
CA GLU A 47 9.10 -3.43 18.47
C GLU A 47 9.91 -4.56 17.82
N GLU A 48 9.37 -5.79 17.81
CA GLU A 48 9.97 -6.90 17.08
C GLU A 48 10.04 -6.63 15.57
N LEU A 49 9.00 -6.02 14.99
CA LEU A 49 8.98 -5.67 13.57
C LEU A 49 9.94 -4.53 13.24
N GLU A 50 10.06 -3.52 14.10
CA GLU A 50 11.03 -2.43 13.96
C GLU A 50 12.47 -2.98 13.96
N ALA A 51 12.78 -3.88 14.89
CA ALA A 51 14.08 -4.56 14.94
C ALA A 51 14.37 -5.40 13.68
N LEU A 52 13.37 -6.15 13.19
CA LEU A 52 13.49 -6.89 11.93
C LEU A 52 13.69 -5.96 10.73
N GLY A 53 13.08 -4.76 10.76
CA GLY A 53 13.21 -3.73 9.74
C GLY A 53 14.64 -3.21 9.52
N GLU A 54 15.49 -3.25 10.55
CA GLU A 54 16.89 -2.83 10.42
C GLU A 54 17.72 -3.73 9.49
N SER A 55 17.36 -5.02 9.45
CA SER A 55 17.98 -6.03 8.61
C SER A 55 17.41 -6.08 7.19
N LEU A 56 16.28 -5.40 6.96
CA LEU A 56 15.55 -5.45 5.68
C LEU A 56 16.36 -4.80 4.54
N GLY A 57 16.55 -5.55 3.45
CA GLY A 57 17.29 -5.13 2.26
C GLY A 57 18.81 -5.17 2.40
N ARG A 58 19.35 -5.83 3.44
CA ARG A 58 20.81 -5.94 3.68
C ARG A 58 21.39 -7.33 3.37
N GLY A 59 20.57 -8.31 3.02
CA GLY A 59 21.00 -9.70 2.95
C GLY A 59 20.13 -10.59 2.08
N ASP A 60 19.54 -11.62 2.70
CA ASP A 60 18.82 -12.68 2.01
C ASP A 60 17.43 -12.24 1.53
N ASP A 61 17.22 -12.32 0.22
CA ASP A 61 15.95 -12.05 -0.45
C ASP A 61 14.78 -12.85 0.11
N HIS A 62 15.03 -14.09 0.53
CA HIS A 62 14.00 -14.93 1.13
C HIS A 62 13.61 -14.40 2.50
N TYR A 63 14.59 -14.05 3.31
CA TYR A 63 14.36 -13.46 4.61
C TYR A 63 13.59 -12.12 4.51
N ASP A 64 13.94 -11.25 3.56
CA ASP A 64 13.20 -10.01 3.30
C ASP A 64 11.73 -10.29 2.93
N MET A 65 11.46 -11.26 2.05
CA MET A 65 10.10 -11.65 1.68
C MET A 65 9.29 -12.21 2.87
N ASP A 66 9.95 -12.86 3.81
CA ASP A 66 9.31 -13.38 5.03
C ASP A 66 8.96 -12.24 5.99
N ILE A 67 9.86 -11.25 6.17
CA ILE A 67 9.58 -10.04 6.96
C ILE A 67 8.42 -9.25 6.34
N ILE A 68 8.43 -9.03 5.01
CA ILE A 68 7.35 -8.35 4.31
C ILE A 68 6.01 -9.06 4.57
N THR A 69 5.99 -10.39 4.47
CA THR A 69 4.79 -11.19 4.73
C THR A 69 4.30 -10.99 6.17
N LYS A 70 5.21 -11.10 7.15
CA LYS A 70 4.91 -10.96 8.58
C LYS A 70 4.34 -9.57 8.89
N PHE A 71 4.99 -8.52 8.38
CA PHE A 71 4.57 -7.14 8.60
C PHE A 71 3.19 -6.82 8.00
N LEU A 72 2.94 -7.24 6.75
CA LEU A 72 1.64 -7.00 6.10
C LEU A 72 0.50 -7.74 6.79
N LYS A 73 0.73 -8.97 7.26
CA LYS A 73 -0.25 -9.72 8.06
C LYS A 73 -0.50 -9.07 9.42
N PHE A 74 0.56 -8.61 10.09
CA PHE A 74 0.43 -7.87 11.34
C PHE A 74 -0.48 -6.65 11.17
N LEU A 75 -0.27 -5.83 10.14
CA LEU A 75 -1.14 -4.68 9.88
C LEU A 75 -2.60 -5.07 9.58
N LEU A 76 -2.82 -6.14 8.80
CA LEU A 76 -4.17 -6.68 8.58
C LEU A 76 -4.84 -7.11 9.90
N GLY A 77 -4.07 -7.74 10.79
CA GLY A 77 -4.52 -8.17 12.11
C GLY A 77 -4.85 -6.99 13.02
N VAL A 78 -3.98 -5.98 13.09
CA VAL A 78 -4.23 -4.73 13.83
C VAL A 78 -5.51 -4.05 13.34
N TRP A 79 -5.69 -3.94 12.02
CA TRP A 79 -6.89 -3.35 11.44
C TRP A 79 -8.16 -4.17 11.79
N ALA A 80 -8.10 -5.50 11.67
CA ALA A 80 -9.23 -6.35 12.02
C ALA A 80 -9.60 -6.25 13.50
N LYS A 81 -8.60 -6.23 14.41
CA LYS A 81 -8.80 -6.02 15.85
C LYS A 81 -9.46 -4.68 16.14
N GLU A 82 -8.99 -3.60 15.51
CA GLU A 82 -9.60 -2.27 15.65
C GLU A 82 -11.07 -2.29 15.23
N LEU A 83 -11.38 -2.87 14.08
CA LEU A 83 -12.74 -2.90 13.55
C LEU A 83 -13.68 -3.79 14.39
N ASN A 84 -13.15 -4.86 14.99
CA ASN A 84 -13.89 -5.75 15.88
C ASN A 84 -14.07 -5.18 17.30
N ALA A 85 -13.20 -4.27 17.75
CA ALA A 85 -13.30 -3.62 19.06
C ALA A 85 -14.39 -2.53 19.13
N ARG A 86 -14.96 -2.13 17.98
CA ARG A 86 -16.04 -1.15 17.91
C ARG A 86 -17.33 -1.69 18.55
N GLU A 87 -18.15 -0.80 19.09
CA GLU A 87 -19.46 -1.19 19.62
C GLU A 87 -20.38 -1.74 18.52
N ASP A 88 -21.27 -2.68 18.88
CA ASP A 88 -22.09 -3.41 17.91
C ASP A 88 -23.01 -2.51 17.09
N TYR A 89 -23.48 -1.39 17.65
CA TYR A 89 -24.28 -0.42 16.90
C TYR A 89 -23.44 0.31 15.83
N VAL A 90 -22.15 0.57 16.12
CA VAL A 90 -21.21 1.17 15.16
C VAL A 90 -20.87 0.16 14.07
N LYS A 91 -20.64 -1.12 14.43
CA LYS A 91 -20.39 -2.20 13.46
C LYS A 91 -21.54 -2.38 12.48
N ARG A 92 -22.79 -2.32 12.99
CA ARG A 92 -24.01 -2.49 12.19
C ARG A 92 -24.37 -1.26 11.36
N GLY A 93 -23.86 -0.08 11.71
CA GLY A 93 -24.03 1.14 10.92
C GLY A 93 -23.41 1.03 9.52
N VAL A 94 -23.87 1.89 8.60
CA VAL A 94 -23.41 1.90 7.19
C VAL A 94 -21.89 2.03 7.10
N GLN A 95 -21.30 2.98 7.83
CA GLN A 95 -19.84 3.16 7.89
C GLN A 95 -19.13 1.95 8.53
N GLY A 96 -19.77 1.32 9.52
CA GLY A 96 -19.31 0.10 10.16
C GLY A 96 -19.07 -1.02 9.18
N LYS A 97 -20.12 -1.33 8.41
CA LYS A 97 -20.15 -2.33 7.35
C LYS A 97 -19.19 -2.00 6.22
N LEU A 98 -19.14 -0.74 5.78
CA LEU A 98 -18.23 -0.29 4.72
C LEU A 98 -16.76 -0.49 5.10
N ASN A 99 -16.38 -0.11 6.32
CA ASN A 99 -15.01 -0.28 6.80
C ASN A 99 -14.63 -1.78 6.89
N SER A 100 -15.54 -2.63 7.38
CA SER A 100 -15.33 -4.08 7.45
C SER A 100 -15.23 -4.71 6.06
N ALA A 101 -16.07 -4.28 5.11
CA ALA A 101 -16.00 -4.73 3.71
C ALA A 101 -14.68 -4.30 3.05
N THR A 102 -14.23 -3.06 3.29
CA THR A 102 -12.96 -2.54 2.78
C THR A 102 -11.78 -3.34 3.32
N GLN A 103 -11.80 -3.74 4.60
CA GLN A 103 -10.78 -4.62 5.19
C GLN A 103 -10.78 -6.01 4.53
N LYS A 104 -11.94 -6.66 4.39
CA LYS A 104 -12.07 -7.97 3.72
C LYS A 104 -11.58 -7.93 2.28
N GLN A 105 -11.91 -6.88 1.54
CA GLN A 105 -11.44 -6.68 0.17
C GLN A 105 -9.92 -6.48 0.12
N THR A 106 -9.36 -5.71 1.04
CA THR A 106 -7.91 -5.48 1.12
C THR A 106 -7.17 -6.79 1.40
N GLU A 107 -7.68 -7.64 2.28
CA GLU A 107 -7.16 -8.99 2.49
C GLU A 107 -7.18 -9.80 1.17
N SER A 108 -8.31 -9.80 0.46
CA SER A 108 -8.45 -10.47 -0.84
C SER A 108 -7.44 -9.97 -1.88
N TYR A 109 -7.26 -8.65 -1.98
CA TYR A 109 -6.30 -8.02 -2.88
C TYR A 109 -4.87 -8.40 -2.59
N LEU A 110 -4.51 -8.65 -1.33
CA LEU A 110 -3.15 -9.03 -0.93
C LEU A 110 -2.88 -10.54 -1.08
N ARG A 111 -3.90 -11.39 -1.27
CA ARG A 111 -3.72 -12.85 -1.44
C ARG A 111 -2.74 -13.23 -2.56
N PRO A 112 -2.80 -12.64 -3.78
CA PRO A 112 -1.84 -12.92 -4.83
C PRO A 112 -0.40 -12.54 -4.45
N LEU A 113 -0.22 -11.42 -3.74
CA LEU A 113 1.08 -10.98 -3.24
C LEU A 113 1.64 -11.96 -2.22
N PHE A 114 0.85 -12.37 -1.22
CA PHE A 114 1.26 -13.39 -0.24
C PHE A 114 1.63 -14.71 -0.89
N ARG A 115 0.92 -15.11 -1.95
CA ARG A 115 1.26 -16.31 -2.72
C ARG A 115 2.61 -16.16 -3.43
N LYS A 116 2.89 -15.00 -4.03
CA LYS A 116 4.16 -14.71 -4.71
C LYS A 116 5.33 -14.65 -3.73
N LEU A 117 5.17 -14.00 -2.58
CA LEU A 117 6.16 -13.95 -1.50
C LEU A 117 6.49 -15.36 -1.00
N ARG A 118 5.49 -16.17 -0.69
CA ARG A 118 5.68 -17.57 -0.23
C ARG A 118 6.37 -18.45 -1.27
N LYS A 119 6.03 -18.28 -2.55
CA LYS A 119 6.63 -19.06 -3.65
C LYS A 119 7.98 -18.52 -4.12
N ARG A 120 8.46 -17.40 -3.57
CA ARG A 120 9.68 -16.71 -4.02
C ARG A 120 9.65 -16.32 -5.50
N THR A 121 8.46 -16.03 -6.03
CA THR A 121 8.24 -15.68 -7.45
C THR A 121 7.88 -14.21 -7.65
N LEU A 122 8.18 -13.36 -6.67
CA LEU A 122 7.95 -11.93 -6.78
C LEU A 122 9.07 -11.31 -7.64
N PRO A 123 8.75 -10.53 -8.69
CA PRO A 123 9.76 -9.83 -9.47
C PRO A 123 10.66 -8.95 -8.59
N ALA A 124 11.96 -8.93 -8.89
CA ALA A 124 12.97 -8.30 -8.05
C ALA A 124 12.76 -6.79 -7.87
N ASP A 125 12.29 -6.12 -8.91
CA ASP A 125 11.95 -4.68 -8.93
C ASP A 125 10.77 -4.36 -8.01
N ILE A 126 9.69 -5.13 -8.10
CA ILE A 126 8.52 -5.00 -7.22
C ILE A 126 8.89 -5.32 -5.78
N LYS A 127 9.69 -6.38 -5.58
CA LYS A 127 10.20 -6.77 -4.26
C LYS A 127 10.98 -5.61 -3.63
N GLU A 128 11.98 -5.07 -4.32
CA GLU A 128 12.80 -3.94 -3.86
C GLU A 128 11.93 -2.74 -3.47
N SER A 129 10.95 -2.38 -4.31
CA SER A 129 10.02 -1.30 -3.99
C SER A 129 9.17 -1.57 -2.73
N ILE A 130 8.63 -2.78 -2.59
CA ILE A 130 7.85 -3.14 -1.40
C ILE A 130 8.76 -3.12 -0.16
N THR A 131 9.98 -3.67 -0.25
CA THR A 131 11.00 -3.63 0.81
C THR A 131 11.22 -2.21 1.31
N ASP A 132 11.45 -1.25 0.41
CA ASP A 132 11.67 0.15 0.78
C ASP A 132 10.45 0.78 1.46
N ILE A 133 9.25 0.52 0.95
CA ILE A 133 8.01 1.01 1.55
C ILE A 133 7.85 0.46 2.97
N ILE A 134 8.03 -0.85 3.17
CA ILE A 134 7.94 -1.48 4.51
C ILE A 134 8.99 -0.89 5.45
N LYS A 135 10.23 -0.74 4.98
CA LYS A 135 11.32 -0.16 5.78
C LYS A 135 11.00 1.25 6.26
N PHE A 136 10.51 2.11 5.38
CA PHE A 136 10.14 3.47 5.75
C PHE A 136 8.91 3.51 6.67
N MET A 137 7.95 2.59 6.51
CA MET A 137 6.84 2.48 7.46
C MET A 137 7.30 2.06 8.85
N LEU A 138 8.23 1.10 8.95
CA LEU A 138 8.83 0.68 10.22
C LEU A 138 9.60 1.80 10.90
N GLN A 139 10.26 2.66 10.11
CA GLN A 139 10.94 3.87 10.61
C GLN A 139 9.99 5.04 10.91
N ARG A 140 8.68 4.86 10.67
CA ARG A 140 7.66 5.92 10.79
C ARG A 140 7.99 7.16 9.93
N GLU A 141 8.56 6.91 8.75
CA GLU A 141 8.89 7.92 7.74
C GLU A 141 7.84 7.86 6.60
N TYR A 142 6.58 8.16 6.92
CA TYR A 142 5.46 7.93 5.99
C TYR A 142 5.53 8.75 4.71
N VAL A 143 6.14 9.94 4.74
CA VAL A 143 6.43 10.73 3.53
C VAL A 143 7.36 9.97 2.57
N LYS A 144 8.42 9.34 3.08
CA LYS A 144 9.35 8.53 2.28
C LYS A 144 8.69 7.25 1.80
N ALA A 145 7.92 6.58 2.66
CA ALA A 145 7.16 5.40 2.30
C ALA A 145 6.18 5.72 1.15
N ASN A 146 5.51 6.86 1.21
CA ASN A 146 4.61 7.32 0.16
C ASN A 146 5.34 7.69 -1.14
N ASP A 147 6.53 8.28 -1.07
CA ASP A 147 7.34 8.53 -2.26
C ASP A 147 7.75 7.22 -2.95
N ALA A 148 8.24 6.24 -2.18
CA ALA A 148 8.56 4.90 -2.70
C ALA A 148 7.34 4.18 -3.28
N TYR A 149 6.17 4.31 -2.65
CA TYR A 149 4.91 3.80 -3.19
C TYR A 149 4.54 4.43 -4.54
N LEU A 150 4.63 5.76 -4.65
CA LEU A 150 4.36 6.46 -5.90
C LEU A 150 5.36 6.06 -6.98
N GLN A 151 6.64 5.93 -6.64
CA GLN A 151 7.66 5.43 -7.56
C GLN A 151 7.38 4.01 -8.03
N MET A 152 6.86 3.12 -7.18
CA MET A 152 6.48 1.76 -7.57
C MET A 152 5.25 1.74 -8.47
N ALA A 153 4.21 2.51 -8.10
CA ALA A 153 2.93 2.52 -8.79
C ALA A 153 3.00 3.22 -10.16
N ILE A 154 3.87 4.22 -10.30
CA ILE A 154 3.95 5.11 -11.47
C ILE A 154 5.28 5.00 -12.21
N GLY A 155 6.35 4.67 -11.49
CA GLY A 155 7.70 4.51 -12.02
C GLY A 155 8.57 5.72 -12.27
N ASN A 156 9.85 5.41 -12.53
CA ASN A 156 10.86 6.35 -13.03
C ASN A 156 10.69 6.66 -14.52
N ALA A 157 9.49 7.07 -14.95
CA ALA A 157 9.39 7.82 -16.20
C ALA A 157 10.05 9.19 -15.97
N PRO A 158 11.08 9.58 -16.74
CA PRO A 158 11.68 10.90 -16.62
C PRO A 158 10.64 11.93 -17.04
N TRP A 159 9.98 12.56 -16.07
CA TRP A 159 9.06 13.65 -16.34
C TRP A 159 9.86 14.95 -16.44
N PRO A 160 9.74 15.70 -17.55
CA PRO A 160 10.38 17.00 -17.66
C PRO A 160 9.64 17.94 -16.70
N ILE A 161 10.27 18.26 -15.58
CA ILE A 161 9.86 19.40 -14.76
C ILE A 161 10.06 20.61 -15.67
N GLY A 162 8.97 21.22 -16.12
CA GLY A 162 8.98 22.24 -17.16
C GLY A 162 9.99 23.35 -16.92
N VAL A 163 10.98 23.42 -17.81
CA VAL A 163 11.61 24.69 -18.23
C VAL A 163 11.58 24.67 -19.76
N THR A 164 10.83 25.61 -20.32
CA THR A 164 10.81 25.98 -21.74
C THR A 164 12.23 26.35 -22.22
N MET A 165 12.60 25.90 -23.43
CA MET A 165 13.82 26.18 -24.23
C MET A 165 14.75 27.31 -23.75
N VAL A 166 16.10 27.13 -23.84
CA VAL A 166 16.95 27.55 -24.98
C VAL A 166 18.35 26.92 -24.86
N GLY A 167 18.91 26.44 -25.99
CA GLY A 167 20.33 26.15 -26.14
C GLY A 167 20.59 25.21 -27.31
N ILE A 168 20.85 25.77 -28.50
CA ILE A 168 21.40 25.04 -29.65
C ILE A 168 22.70 24.40 -29.16
N HIS A 169 22.66 23.11 -28.84
CA HIS A 169 23.74 22.11 -28.69
C HIS A 169 23.16 20.96 -27.85
N ALA A 170 22.23 20.22 -28.46
CA ALA A 170 21.81 18.93 -27.92
C ALA A 170 23.03 18.00 -27.95
N ARG A 171 23.76 17.89 -26.84
CA ARG A 171 24.87 16.94 -26.73
C ARG A 171 24.29 15.54 -26.87
N THR A 172 24.79 14.82 -27.87
CA THR A 172 24.54 13.41 -28.13
C THR A 172 25.08 12.57 -26.97
N GLY A 173 24.21 12.24 -26.03
CA GLY A 173 24.50 11.38 -24.89
C GLY A 173 23.21 10.76 -24.35
N ARG A 174 22.35 10.28 -25.26
CA ARG A 174 21.11 9.57 -24.91
C ARG A 174 21.41 8.07 -24.78
N GLU A 175 22.32 7.73 -23.87
CA GLU A 175 22.71 6.35 -23.60
C GLU A 175 22.18 5.95 -22.21
N LYS A 176 21.13 5.12 -22.24
CA LYS A 176 20.66 4.20 -21.18
C LYS A 176 20.40 4.80 -19.78
N ILE A 177 19.29 5.51 -19.65
CA ILE A 177 18.53 5.45 -18.39
C ILE A 177 17.66 4.20 -18.51
N PHE A 178 18.07 3.09 -17.88
CA PHE A 178 17.21 1.93 -17.72
C PHE A 178 16.02 2.35 -16.85
N SER A 179 14.94 2.79 -17.51
CA SER A 179 13.64 2.90 -16.89
C SER A 179 13.32 1.52 -16.29
N LYS A 180 13.30 1.39 -14.95
CA LYS A 180 12.67 0.23 -14.29
C LYS A 180 11.32 0.05 -14.99
N HIS A 181 10.99 -1.18 -15.42
CA HIS A 181 9.93 -1.50 -16.39
C HIS A 181 8.51 -1.31 -15.81
N VAL A 182 8.21 -0.06 -15.53
CA VAL A 182 7.06 0.47 -14.82
C VAL A 182 5.76 0.33 -15.59
N ALA A 183 5.86 0.33 -16.93
CA ALA A 183 4.70 0.18 -17.80
C ALA A 183 3.96 -1.16 -17.56
N HIS A 184 4.61 -2.15 -16.95
CA HIS A 184 3.98 -3.45 -16.69
C HIS A 184 3.00 -3.42 -15.49
N VAL A 185 3.32 -2.64 -14.44
CA VAL A 185 2.52 -2.63 -13.19
C VAL A 185 1.12 -2.07 -13.43
N LEU A 186 1.03 -1.00 -14.22
CA LEU A 186 -0.23 -0.40 -14.64
C LEU A 186 -0.95 -1.16 -15.76
N ASN A 187 -0.46 -2.33 -16.18
CA ASN A 187 -1.15 -3.19 -17.17
C ASN A 187 -1.70 -4.49 -16.55
N ASP A 188 -1.18 -4.92 -15.40
CA ASP A 188 -1.63 -6.13 -14.70
C ASP A 188 -2.65 -5.80 -13.59
N GLU A 189 -3.89 -6.24 -13.77
CA GLU A 189 -5.00 -6.02 -12.83
C GLU A 189 -4.73 -6.63 -11.45
N THR A 190 -4.02 -7.75 -11.40
CA THR A 190 -3.63 -8.39 -10.13
C THR A 190 -2.64 -7.53 -9.38
N GLN A 191 -1.71 -6.90 -10.09
CA GLN A 191 -0.70 -6.01 -9.51
C GLN A 191 -1.33 -4.73 -8.98
N ARG A 192 -2.21 -4.09 -9.77
CA ARG A 192 -2.96 -2.92 -9.33
C ARG A 192 -3.70 -3.17 -8.02
N LYS A 193 -4.40 -4.31 -7.90
CA LYS A 193 -5.15 -4.68 -6.68
C LYS A 193 -4.27 -4.79 -5.44
N TYR A 194 -3.16 -5.55 -5.48
CA TYR A 194 -2.33 -5.67 -4.28
C TYR A 194 -1.55 -4.39 -3.96
N ILE A 195 -1.22 -3.55 -4.95
CA ILE A 195 -0.62 -2.23 -4.73
C ILE A 195 -1.61 -1.30 -4.04
N GLN A 196 -2.86 -1.29 -4.48
CA GLN A 196 -3.94 -0.58 -3.79
C GLN A 196 -4.14 -1.10 -2.36
N GLY A 197 -4.11 -2.42 -2.17
CA GLY A 197 -4.15 -3.03 -0.84
C GLY A 197 -3.00 -2.58 0.05
N LEU A 198 -1.78 -2.49 -0.51
CA LEU A 198 -0.61 -1.95 0.20
C LEU A 198 -0.83 -0.49 0.62
N LYS A 199 -1.39 0.35 -0.26
CA LYS A 199 -1.69 1.75 0.05
C LYS A 199 -2.64 1.89 1.24
N ARG A 200 -3.71 1.10 1.27
CA ARG A 200 -4.67 1.08 2.38
C ARG A 200 -3.96 0.69 3.69
N LEU A 201 -3.10 -0.32 3.66
CA LEU A 201 -2.31 -0.71 4.83
C LEU A 201 -1.32 0.38 5.27
N MET A 202 -0.75 1.17 4.36
CA MET A 202 0.09 2.32 4.73
C MET A 202 -0.70 3.37 5.53
N THR A 203 -1.94 3.65 5.11
CA THR A 203 -2.82 4.58 5.84
C THR A 203 -3.17 4.05 7.23
N ILE A 204 -3.49 2.74 7.33
CA ILE A 204 -3.73 2.09 8.63
C ILE A 204 -2.49 2.14 9.51
N CYS A 205 -1.31 1.88 8.96
CA CYS A 205 -0.04 1.94 9.69
C CYS A 205 0.18 3.33 10.29
N GLN A 206 0.02 4.40 9.50
CA GLN A 206 0.16 5.77 10.01
C GLN A 206 -0.90 6.12 11.07
N LYS A 207 -2.13 5.63 10.92
CA LYS A 207 -3.21 5.85 11.90
C LYS A 207 -2.90 5.21 13.26
N HIS A 208 -2.36 4.00 13.26
CA HIS A 208 -2.05 3.26 14.49
C HIS A 208 -0.70 3.63 15.10
N PHE A 209 0.24 4.11 14.28
CA PHE A 209 1.60 4.45 14.69
C PHE A 209 1.95 5.89 14.32
N PRO A 210 1.35 6.89 14.98
CA PRO A 210 1.59 8.29 14.65
C PRO A 210 3.04 8.70 14.93
N THR A 211 3.48 9.74 14.23
CA THR A 211 4.83 10.32 14.27
C THR A 211 4.74 11.85 14.15
N ASP A 212 5.89 12.52 14.07
CA ASP A 212 5.95 13.96 13.85
C ASP A 212 5.13 14.38 12.61
N PRO A 213 4.39 15.51 12.66
CA PRO A 213 3.58 15.97 11.52
C PRO A 213 4.37 16.11 10.21
N SER A 214 5.67 16.44 10.29
CA SER A 214 6.57 16.57 9.13
C SER A 214 6.86 15.24 8.42
N LYS A 215 6.64 14.11 9.10
CA LYS A 215 6.85 12.74 8.58
C LYS A 215 5.54 12.05 8.23
N CYS A 216 4.40 12.65 8.57
CA CYS A 216 3.07 12.18 8.22
C CYS A 216 2.65 12.65 6.83
N VAL A 217 1.87 11.82 6.15
CA VAL A 217 1.15 12.24 4.94
C VAL A 217 -0.25 12.67 5.35
N GLU A 218 -0.68 13.86 4.94
CA GLU A 218 -2.07 14.26 5.13
C GLU A 218 -2.98 13.41 4.23
N TYR A 219 -3.68 12.46 4.85
CA TYR A 219 -4.71 11.62 4.24
C TYR A 219 -6.11 12.21 4.44
N ASN A 220 -6.23 13.53 4.55
CA ASN A 220 -7.50 14.24 4.75
C ASN A 220 -8.41 14.12 3.51
N ALA A 221 -8.90 12.91 3.24
CA ALA A 221 -9.86 12.53 2.20
C ALA A 221 -10.32 11.05 2.35
N LEU A 222 -10.44 10.52 3.58
CA LEU A 222 -11.23 9.30 3.83
C LEU A 222 -12.58 9.69 4.43
#